data_AF-A0A7W9SSI2-F1
#
_entry.id   AF-A0A7W9SSI2-F1
#
_cell.length_a   1.000
_cell.length_b   1.000
_cell.length_c   1.000
_cell.angle_alpha   90.00
_cell.angle_beta   90.00
_cell.angle_gamma   90.00
#
_symmetry.space_group_name_H-M   'P 1'
#
loop_
_entity.id
_entity.type
_entity.pdbx_description
1 polymer ?
#
loop_
_entity_poly.entity_id
_entity_poly.type
_entity_poly.pdbx_seq_one_letter_code
_entity_poly.pdbx_strand_id
1 'polypeptide(L)'
;MLKIHCISDLAALESSWKALAAASPSATVFQTWEWSAAWWAHNKAGKRLFALLVEDEQVEVVGLAPFFSAAGTLRLVGTGGSDYLDLLALPGQEDAVVQAVGQWLAQNSLRWLWADCQQVPPGGIATTLPTAQVWQGETCPYLPLPESYDAFLKTLSKKHRQNIGYYERSMAKTHALELRLATAPTLTEDMEAFFSLHQLRWRGRWMPGAFASQAARAFHTEAATRLLESGNLRLHTLWLDGRAVAAIYCFHKGHTTYYYLGGFDPTLSKLSPGTVLTAKAIQYAIDHDGATTFDFLRGDEGYKYRWGAQDRYNQRVSLTTTGAGRPLGALLATSGRLALSLELRLKHAMHAKQGGVK
;
A
#
# COMPACT_ATOMS: atom_id res chain seq x y z
N MET A 1 -27.13 7.79 -19.23
CA MET A 1 -26.04 7.01 -19.85
C MET A 1 -24.74 7.65 -19.43
N LEU A 2 -23.87 6.88 -18.76
CA LEU A 2 -22.57 7.39 -18.31
C LEU A 2 -21.66 7.68 -19.50
N LYS A 3 -20.93 8.78 -19.44
CA LYS A 3 -19.92 9.18 -20.43
C LYS A 3 -18.52 8.85 -19.89
N ILE A 4 -17.62 8.43 -20.78
CA ILE A 4 -16.23 8.15 -20.42
C ILE A 4 -15.28 9.07 -21.18
N HIS A 5 -14.46 9.78 -20.40
CA HIS A 5 -13.40 10.64 -20.89
C HIS A 5 -12.05 9.96 -20.64
N CYS A 6 -11.31 9.67 -21.70
CA CYS A 6 -9.95 9.13 -21.58
C CYS A 6 -8.97 10.30 -21.41
N ILE A 7 -8.45 10.46 -20.20
CA ILE A 7 -7.57 11.56 -19.81
C ILE A 7 -6.11 11.14 -19.92
N SER A 8 -5.28 12.02 -20.50
CA SER A 8 -3.83 11.81 -20.70
C SER A 8 -2.94 12.70 -19.83
N ASP A 9 -3.53 13.69 -19.16
CA ASP A 9 -2.84 14.55 -18.20
C ASP A 9 -3.35 14.27 -16.78
N LEU A 10 -2.43 13.92 -15.88
CA LEU A 10 -2.79 13.56 -14.52
C LEU A 10 -3.31 14.80 -13.76
N ALA A 11 -2.73 15.99 -14.00
CA ALA A 11 -3.07 17.20 -13.27
C ALA A 11 -4.55 17.58 -13.43
N ALA A 12 -5.13 17.31 -14.61
CA ALA A 12 -6.55 17.51 -14.88
C ALA A 12 -7.50 16.66 -14.01
N LEU A 13 -6.99 15.62 -13.34
CA LEU A 13 -7.76 14.71 -12.50
C LEU A 13 -7.76 15.10 -11.02
N GLU A 14 -6.96 16.08 -10.59
CA GLU A 14 -6.72 16.33 -9.16
C GLU A 14 -8.01 16.49 -8.34
N SER A 15 -8.89 17.41 -8.76
CA SER A 15 -10.12 17.71 -8.03
C SER A 15 -11.05 16.50 -7.96
N SER A 16 -11.30 15.85 -9.10
CA SER A 16 -12.21 14.70 -9.18
C SER A 16 -11.65 13.47 -8.47
N TRP A 17 -10.34 13.24 -8.54
CA TRP A 17 -9.69 12.14 -7.84
C TRP A 17 -9.79 12.32 -6.33
N LYS A 18 -9.48 13.53 -5.81
CA LYS A 18 -9.63 13.85 -4.39
C LYS A 18 -11.07 13.64 -3.92
N ALA A 19 -12.05 14.13 -4.67
CA ALA A 19 -13.47 13.98 -4.34
C ALA A 19 -13.89 12.50 -4.28
N LEU A 20 -13.54 11.71 -5.30
CA LEU A 20 -13.86 10.27 -5.34
C LEU A 20 -13.17 9.48 -4.23
N ALA A 21 -11.88 9.73 -3.99
CA ALA A 21 -11.12 9.04 -2.93
C ALA A 21 -11.57 9.44 -1.52
N ALA A 22 -12.14 10.63 -1.34
CA ALA A 22 -12.75 11.07 -0.09
C ALA A 22 -14.14 10.43 0.11
N ALA A 23 -14.95 10.34 -0.95
CA ALA A 23 -16.29 9.78 -0.90
C ALA A 23 -16.32 8.24 -0.80
N SER A 24 -15.32 7.56 -1.35
CA SER A 24 -15.24 6.10 -1.36
C SER A 24 -14.80 5.55 0.02
N PRO A 25 -15.66 4.79 0.74
CA PRO A 25 -15.32 4.24 2.05
C PRO A 25 -14.23 3.15 2.00
N SER A 26 -14.10 2.49 0.85
CA SER A 26 -13.11 1.43 0.61
C SER A 26 -11.78 1.95 0.08
N ALA A 27 -11.69 3.22 -0.32
CA ALA A 27 -10.46 3.81 -0.81
C ALA A 27 -9.39 3.79 0.29
N THR A 28 -8.22 3.25 -0.04
CA THR A 28 -7.07 3.26 0.87
C THR A 28 -6.18 4.47 0.59
N VAL A 29 -5.18 4.70 1.44
CA VAL A 29 -4.20 5.78 1.24
C VAL A 29 -3.50 5.67 -0.13
N PHE A 30 -3.33 4.46 -0.65
CA PHE A 30 -2.67 4.20 -1.93
C PHE A 30 -3.49 4.66 -3.14
N GLN A 31 -4.79 4.90 -2.95
CA GLN A 31 -5.70 5.40 -3.98
C GLN A 31 -5.97 6.91 -3.84
N THR A 32 -5.32 7.59 -2.89
CA THR A 32 -5.43 9.04 -2.75
C THR A 32 -4.63 9.77 -3.85
N TRP A 33 -5.00 11.03 -4.09
CA TRP A 33 -4.25 11.89 -5.01
C TRP A 33 -2.81 12.08 -4.54
N GLU A 34 -2.62 12.30 -3.24
CA GLU A 34 -1.33 12.59 -2.60
C GLU A 34 -0.31 11.49 -2.90
N TRP A 35 -0.73 10.23 -2.77
CA TRP A 35 0.11 9.08 -3.09
C TRP A 35 0.28 8.90 -4.60
N SER A 36 -0.82 8.92 -5.35
CA SER A 36 -0.84 8.56 -6.77
C SER A 36 -0.14 9.60 -7.66
N ALA A 37 -0.25 10.89 -7.33
CA ALA A 37 0.45 11.97 -8.01
C ALA A 37 1.96 11.92 -7.77
N ALA A 38 2.39 11.72 -6.51
CA ALA A 38 3.80 11.50 -6.20
C ALA A 38 4.33 10.25 -6.93
N TRP A 39 3.57 9.15 -6.92
CA TRP A 39 3.98 7.93 -7.61
C TRP A 39 4.16 8.19 -9.10
N TRP A 40 3.20 8.85 -9.75
CA TRP A 40 3.27 9.16 -11.18
C TRP A 40 4.45 10.08 -11.52
N ALA A 41 4.68 11.13 -10.73
CA ALA A 41 5.76 12.09 -10.95
C ALA A 41 7.14 11.40 -11.06
N HIS A 42 7.37 10.40 -10.20
CA HIS A 42 8.65 9.69 -10.11
C HIS A 42 8.71 8.38 -10.91
N ASN A 43 7.57 7.87 -11.38
CA ASN A 43 7.50 6.57 -12.09
C ASN A 43 6.98 6.66 -13.52
N LYS A 44 6.58 7.83 -14.06
CA LYS A 44 5.98 7.93 -15.41
C LYS A 44 6.89 7.56 -16.59
N ALA A 45 8.20 7.43 -16.40
CA ALA A 45 9.12 7.12 -17.50
C ALA A 45 8.72 5.82 -18.23
N GLY A 46 8.58 5.90 -19.56
CA GLY A 46 8.13 4.81 -20.42
C GLY A 46 6.64 4.46 -20.30
N LYS A 47 5.83 5.29 -19.62
CA LYS A 47 4.40 5.08 -19.38
C LYS A 47 3.59 6.22 -20.00
N ARG A 48 2.40 5.91 -20.50
CA ARG A 48 1.40 6.89 -20.95
C ARG A 48 0.19 6.81 -20.05
N LEU A 49 -0.30 7.94 -19.55
CA LEU A 49 -1.56 7.93 -18.81
C LEU A 49 -2.71 7.45 -19.71
N PHE A 50 -3.63 6.68 -19.12
CA PHE A 50 -4.80 6.12 -19.77
C PHE A 50 -5.99 6.14 -18.80
N ALA A 51 -6.13 7.22 -18.02
CA ALA A 51 -7.15 7.30 -16.99
C ALA A 51 -8.53 7.45 -17.64
N LEU A 52 -9.52 6.72 -17.14
CA LEU A 52 -10.90 6.80 -17.61
C LEU A 52 -11.74 7.50 -16.54
N LEU A 53 -12.13 8.74 -16.81
CA LEU A 53 -13.04 9.51 -15.97
C LEU A 53 -14.47 9.20 -16.41
N VAL A 54 -15.34 8.87 -15.45
CA VAL A 54 -16.73 8.50 -15.70
C VAL A 54 -17.64 9.61 -15.19
N GLU A 55 -18.43 10.18 -16.10
CA GLU A 55 -19.38 11.27 -15.82
C GLU A 55 -20.82 10.77 -16.01
N ASP A 56 -21.73 11.26 -15.18
CA ASP A 56 -23.17 11.01 -15.33
C ASP A 56 -23.85 11.96 -16.33
N GLU A 57 -25.18 11.96 -16.37
CA GLU A 57 -25.95 12.82 -17.27
C GLU A 57 -25.92 14.29 -16.85
N GLN A 58 -25.68 14.56 -15.56
CA GLN A 58 -25.57 15.88 -14.94
C GLN A 58 -24.16 16.47 -15.04
N VAL A 59 -23.21 15.77 -15.69
CA VAL A 59 -21.80 16.17 -15.80
C VAL A 59 -21.06 16.09 -14.45
N GLU A 60 -21.59 15.29 -13.52
CA GLU A 60 -20.90 14.98 -12.26
C GLU A 60 -19.98 13.78 -12.46
N VAL A 61 -18.76 13.85 -11.91
CA VAL A 61 -17.82 12.72 -11.96
C VAL A 61 -18.25 11.68 -10.92
N VAL A 62 -18.66 10.51 -11.40
CA VAL A 62 -19.12 9.40 -10.56
C VAL A 62 -18.09 8.28 -10.40
N GLY A 63 -17.03 8.27 -11.22
CA GLY A 63 -15.98 7.27 -11.11
C GLY A 63 -14.69 7.60 -11.86
N LEU A 64 -13.64 6.87 -11.51
CA LEU A 64 -12.30 6.98 -12.08
C LEU A 64 -11.64 5.60 -12.15
N ALA A 65 -11.20 5.21 -13.35
CA ALA A 65 -10.27 4.10 -13.54
C ALA A 65 -8.87 4.64 -13.85
N PRO A 66 -7.96 4.72 -12.86
CA PRO A 66 -6.67 5.39 -13.00
C PRO A 66 -5.65 4.48 -13.70
N PHE A 67 -5.90 4.13 -14.96
CA PHE A 67 -4.95 3.32 -15.73
C PHE A 67 -3.79 4.15 -16.28
N PHE A 68 -2.65 3.49 -16.47
CA PHE A 68 -1.61 3.88 -17.41
C PHE A 68 -1.29 2.71 -18.34
N SER A 69 -0.76 3.01 -19.52
CA SER A 69 -0.23 2.04 -20.47
C SER A 69 1.29 2.02 -20.44
N ALA A 70 1.87 0.84 -20.38
CA ALA A 70 3.29 0.60 -20.64
C ALA A 70 3.41 -0.56 -21.63
N ALA A 71 4.01 -0.32 -22.80
CA ALA A 71 4.12 -1.31 -23.88
C ALA A 71 2.78 -2.02 -24.23
N GLY A 72 1.66 -1.29 -24.19
CA GLY A 72 0.33 -1.82 -24.51
C GLY A 72 -0.38 -2.54 -23.36
N THR A 73 0.26 -2.72 -22.20
CA THR A 73 -0.37 -3.25 -20.99
C THR A 73 -0.95 -2.12 -20.14
N LEU A 74 -2.24 -2.18 -19.83
CA LEU A 74 -2.89 -1.30 -18.87
C LEU A 74 -2.64 -1.77 -17.44
N ARG A 75 -2.29 -0.85 -16.56
CA ARG A 75 -2.07 -1.09 -15.12
C ARG A 75 -2.57 0.11 -14.33
N LEU A 76 -2.94 -0.10 -13.07
CA LEU A 76 -3.38 0.99 -12.20
C LEU A 76 -2.17 1.84 -11.78
N VAL A 77 -2.34 3.17 -11.76
CA VAL A 77 -1.38 4.11 -11.16
C VAL A 77 -1.06 3.64 -9.74
N GLY A 78 0.22 3.56 -9.40
CA GLY A 78 0.70 2.98 -8.13
C GLY A 78 1.25 1.55 -8.25
N THR A 79 1.05 0.84 -9.38
CA THR A 79 1.46 -0.56 -9.54
C THR A 79 2.95 -0.80 -9.22
N GLY A 80 3.23 -1.87 -8.48
CA GLY A 80 4.56 -2.29 -8.06
C GLY A 80 4.86 -1.90 -6.60
N GLY A 81 4.79 -0.60 -6.30
CA GLY A 81 5.12 -0.06 -4.97
C GLY A 81 3.94 0.01 -4.00
N SER A 82 2.70 -0.04 -4.50
CA SER A 82 1.50 0.21 -3.68
C SER A 82 0.70 -1.05 -3.42
N ASP A 83 -0.12 -1.00 -2.37
CA ASP A 83 -1.10 -2.03 -1.99
C ASP A 83 -2.53 -1.53 -2.27
N TYR A 84 -3.51 -2.44 -2.34
CA TYR A 84 -4.94 -2.12 -2.44
C TYR A 84 -5.29 -1.11 -3.56
N LEU A 85 -4.85 -1.37 -4.79
CA LEU A 85 -5.15 -0.56 -5.97
C LEU A 85 -6.47 -0.98 -6.59
N ASP A 86 -7.33 -0.03 -6.90
CA ASP A 86 -8.64 -0.30 -7.51
C ASP A 86 -9.09 0.88 -8.40
N LEU A 87 -10.28 0.74 -8.98
CA LEU A 87 -11.06 1.85 -9.51
C LEU A 87 -11.72 2.60 -8.33
N LEU A 88 -11.98 3.88 -8.52
CA LEU A 88 -12.76 4.69 -7.59
C LEU A 88 -14.16 4.94 -8.17
N ALA A 89 -15.17 4.89 -7.31
CA ALA A 89 -16.55 5.23 -7.64
C ALA A 89 -17.21 5.92 -6.43
N LEU A 90 -18.22 6.74 -6.70
CA LEU A 90 -19.10 7.24 -5.64
C LEU A 90 -19.91 6.08 -5.02
N PRO A 91 -20.24 6.16 -3.72
CA PRO A 91 -21.07 5.16 -3.06
C PRO A 91 -22.38 4.92 -3.79
N GLY A 92 -22.69 3.66 -4.09
CA GLY A 92 -23.89 3.24 -4.82
C GLY A 92 -23.77 3.34 -6.36
N GLN A 93 -22.65 3.82 -6.90
CA GLN A 93 -22.39 3.92 -8.34
C GLN A 93 -21.36 2.88 -8.84
N GLU A 94 -20.89 1.99 -7.96
CA GLU A 94 -19.80 1.05 -8.23
C GLU A 94 -20.10 0.17 -9.46
N ASP A 95 -21.27 -0.49 -9.47
CA ASP A 95 -21.67 -1.37 -10.58
C ASP A 95 -21.81 -0.59 -11.89
N ALA A 96 -22.41 0.59 -11.86
CA ALA A 96 -22.60 1.42 -13.04
C ALA A 96 -21.25 1.87 -13.64
N VAL A 97 -20.32 2.31 -12.77
CA VAL A 97 -18.96 2.69 -13.16
C VAL A 97 -18.19 1.52 -13.77
N VAL A 98 -18.23 0.36 -13.12
CA VAL A 98 -17.54 -0.85 -13.62
C VAL A 98 -18.09 -1.28 -14.98
N GLN A 99 -19.42 -1.30 -15.15
CA GLN A 99 -20.04 -1.66 -16.43
C GLN A 99 -19.66 -0.66 -17.53
N ALA A 100 -19.72 0.65 -17.25
CA ALA A 100 -19.33 1.68 -18.20
C ALA A 100 -17.85 1.54 -18.60
N VAL A 101 -16.95 1.36 -17.63
CA VAL A 101 -15.51 1.19 -17.89
C VAL A 101 -15.24 -0.06 -18.72
N GLY A 102 -15.85 -1.19 -18.37
CA GLY A 102 -15.69 -2.43 -19.13
C GLY A 102 -16.21 -2.34 -20.55
N GLN A 103 -17.39 -1.75 -20.75
CA GLN A 103 -17.99 -1.57 -22.06
C GLN A 103 -17.12 -0.66 -22.94
N TRP A 104 -16.60 0.43 -22.37
CA TRP A 104 -15.69 1.33 -23.07
C TRP A 104 -14.37 0.63 -23.44
N LEU A 105 -13.78 -0.15 -22.52
CA LEU A 105 -12.56 -0.92 -22.79
C LEU A 105 -12.76 -1.93 -23.93
N ALA A 106 -13.92 -2.60 -23.98
CA ALA A 106 -14.28 -3.52 -25.06
C ALA A 106 -14.41 -2.80 -26.42
N GLN A 107 -15.12 -1.67 -26.45
CA GLN A 107 -15.30 -0.84 -27.66
C GLN A 107 -13.97 -0.22 -28.15
N ASN A 108 -13.04 0.03 -27.22
CA ASN A 108 -11.74 0.63 -27.49
C ASN A 108 -10.59 -0.39 -27.48
N SER A 109 -10.90 -1.66 -27.74
CA SER A 109 -9.95 -2.78 -27.65
C SER A 109 -8.70 -2.60 -28.53
N LEU A 110 -8.72 -1.78 -29.58
CA LEU A 110 -7.53 -1.49 -30.39
C LEU A 110 -6.48 -0.63 -29.68
N ARG A 111 -6.84 0.06 -28.58
CA ARG A 111 -5.97 1.00 -27.86
C ARG A 111 -5.12 0.34 -26.77
N TRP A 112 -5.35 -0.93 -26.49
CA TRP A 112 -4.67 -1.70 -25.46
C TRP A 112 -4.60 -3.18 -25.82
N LEU A 113 -3.68 -3.93 -25.20
CA LEU A 113 -3.47 -5.36 -25.48
C LEU A 113 -3.99 -6.25 -24.35
N TRP A 114 -3.68 -5.86 -23.11
CA TRP A 114 -3.94 -6.60 -21.88
C TRP A 114 -4.06 -5.59 -20.73
N ALA A 115 -4.94 -5.84 -19.75
CA ALA A 115 -4.94 -5.13 -18.48
C ALA A 115 -4.51 -6.06 -17.35
N ASP A 116 -3.64 -5.56 -16.49
CA ASP A 116 -3.06 -6.26 -15.33
C ASP A 116 -3.23 -5.40 -14.08
N CYS A 117 -4.38 -5.52 -13.42
CA CYS A 117 -4.66 -4.83 -12.17
C CYS A 117 -4.10 -5.66 -11.02
N GLN A 118 -3.01 -5.17 -10.41
CA GLN A 118 -2.33 -5.84 -9.32
C GLN A 118 -2.79 -5.29 -7.98
N GLN A 119 -2.73 -6.11 -6.93
CA GLN A 119 -3.01 -5.71 -5.55
C GLN A 119 -4.43 -5.14 -5.36
N VAL A 120 -5.43 -5.70 -6.06
CA VAL A 120 -6.83 -5.31 -5.86
C VAL A 120 -7.29 -5.81 -4.48
N PRO A 121 -7.89 -4.96 -3.62
CA PRO A 121 -8.33 -5.40 -2.31
C PRO A 121 -9.45 -6.46 -2.41
N PRO A 122 -9.65 -7.31 -1.39
CA PRO A 122 -10.85 -8.14 -1.31
C PRO A 122 -12.12 -7.28 -1.46
N GLY A 123 -13.00 -7.66 -2.38
CA GLY A 123 -14.22 -6.89 -2.67
C GLY A 123 -14.00 -5.66 -3.54
N GLY A 124 -12.78 -5.47 -4.08
CA GLY A 124 -12.48 -4.38 -4.99
C GLY A 124 -13.28 -4.47 -6.31
N ILE A 125 -13.76 -3.34 -6.79
CA ILE A 125 -14.74 -3.27 -7.88
C ILE A 125 -14.12 -3.64 -9.23
N ALA A 126 -12.80 -3.51 -9.40
CA ALA A 126 -12.08 -4.01 -10.57
C ALA A 126 -12.33 -5.50 -10.84
N THR A 127 -12.63 -6.30 -9.81
CA THR A 127 -12.89 -7.75 -9.94
C THR A 127 -14.19 -8.06 -10.69
N THR A 128 -15.08 -7.09 -10.77
CA THR A 128 -16.40 -7.20 -11.41
C THR A 128 -16.41 -6.60 -12.83
N LEU A 129 -15.26 -6.11 -13.32
CA LEU A 129 -15.12 -5.63 -14.69
C LEU A 129 -15.54 -6.73 -15.68
N PRO A 130 -16.32 -6.40 -16.73
CA PRO A 130 -16.61 -7.31 -17.83
C PRO A 130 -15.34 -8.02 -18.33
N THR A 131 -15.39 -9.35 -18.45
CA THR A 131 -14.26 -10.24 -18.83
C THR A 131 -13.12 -10.38 -17.81
N ALA A 132 -13.29 -9.87 -16.57
CA ALA A 132 -12.32 -10.04 -15.50
C ALA A 132 -12.03 -11.52 -15.22
N GLN A 133 -10.74 -11.86 -15.29
CA GLN A 133 -10.22 -13.08 -14.70
C GLN A 133 -9.53 -12.72 -13.39
N VAL A 134 -10.04 -13.27 -12.30
CA VAL A 134 -9.62 -12.93 -10.94
C VAL A 134 -8.79 -14.06 -10.35
N TRP A 135 -7.65 -13.69 -9.77
CA TRP A 135 -6.71 -14.60 -9.14
C TRP A 135 -6.49 -14.17 -7.70
N GLN A 136 -6.37 -15.13 -6.79
CA GLN A 136 -5.85 -14.83 -5.46
C GLN A 136 -4.39 -14.37 -5.58
N GLY A 137 -4.09 -13.24 -4.94
CA GLY A 137 -2.79 -12.59 -4.89
C GLY A 137 -2.11 -12.78 -3.54
N GLU A 138 -1.44 -11.73 -3.07
CA GLU A 138 -0.63 -11.78 -1.84
C GLU A 138 -1.47 -11.77 -0.57
N THR A 139 -1.01 -12.50 0.44
CA THR A 139 -1.51 -12.42 1.81
C THR A 139 -1.21 -11.04 2.38
N CYS A 140 -2.21 -10.42 3.00
CA CYS A 140 -2.12 -9.12 3.65
C CYS A 140 -2.63 -9.23 5.09
N PRO A 141 -1.77 -9.49 6.09
CA PRO A 141 -2.22 -9.64 7.46
C PRO A 141 -2.76 -8.33 8.03
N TYR A 142 -3.92 -8.38 8.67
CA TYR A 142 -4.53 -7.23 9.35
C TYR A 142 -4.92 -7.60 10.79
N LEU A 143 -4.95 -6.61 11.65
CA LEU A 143 -5.26 -6.73 13.06
C LEU A 143 -6.51 -5.91 13.38
N PRO A 144 -7.63 -6.56 13.75
CA PRO A 144 -8.76 -5.85 14.36
C PRO A 144 -8.34 -5.21 15.67
N LEU A 145 -8.61 -3.92 15.81
CA LEU A 145 -8.30 -3.15 17.01
C LEU A 145 -9.55 -2.99 17.88
N PRO A 146 -9.45 -3.24 19.20
CA PRO A 146 -10.52 -2.93 20.13
C PRO A 146 -10.56 -1.43 20.47
N GLU A 147 -11.54 -1.03 21.25
CA GLU A 147 -11.79 0.37 21.67
C GLU A 147 -10.68 1.02 22.51
N SER A 148 -9.75 0.24 23.07
CA SER A 148 -8.66 0.76 23.90
C SER A 148 -7.39 -0.06 23.80
N TYR A 149 -6.24 0.59 24.00
CA TYR A 149 -4.96 -0.09 24.00
C TYR A 149 -4.84 -1.17 25.10
N ASP A 150 -5.44 -0.95 26.26
CA ASP A 150 -5.48 -1.96 27.34
C ASP A 150 -6.30 -3.19 26.95
N ALA A 151 -7.43 -3.01 26.25
CA ALA A 151 -8.17 -4.13 25.69
C ALA A 151 -7.33 -4.87 24.64
N PHE A 152 -6.57 -4.15 23.81
CA PHE A 152 -5.67 -4.75 22.84
C PHE A 152 -4.57 -5.58 23.51
N LEU A 153 -3.89 -5.07 24.54
CA LEU A 153 -2.85 -5.82 25.24
C LEU A 153 -3.35 -7.14 25.86
N LYS A 154 -4.65 -7.23 26.18
CA LYS A 154 -5.28 -8.46 26.69
C LYS A 154 -5.50 -9.51 25.60
N THR A 155 -5.59 -9.14 24.32
CA THR A 155 -5.67 -10.10 23.20
C THR A 155 -4.32 -10.78 22.93
N LEU A 156 -3.22 -10.13 23.30
CA LEU A 156 -1.87 -10.65 23.13
C LEU A 156 -1.53 -11.73 24.16
N SER A 157 -0.68 -12.68 23.75
CA SER A 157 -0.11 -13.67 24.67
C SER A 157 0.59 -12.99 25.85
N LYS A 158 0.50 -13.60 27.05
CA LYS A 158 1.15 -13.09 28.28
C LYS A 158 2.63 -12.76 28.05
N LYS A 159 3.35 -13.65 27.36
CA LYS A 159 4.77 -13.47 27.02
C LYS A 159 5.00 -12.24 26.13
N HIS A 160 4.21 -12.07 25.07
CA HIS A 160 4.39 -10.95 24.14
C HIS A 160 4.11 -9.60 24.83
N ARG A 161 3.01 -9.51 25.60
CA ARG A 161 2.67 -8.32 26.40
C ARG A 161 3.79 -7.95 27.38
N GLN A 162 4.33 -8.94 28.11
CA GLN A 162 5.44 -8.72 29.04
C GLN A 162 6.70 -8.24 28.32
N ASN A 163 7.00 -8.82 27.16
CA ASN A 163 8.17 -8.45 26.36
C ASN A 163 8.12 -6.99 25.90
N ILE A 164 6.96 -6.47 25.46
CA ILE A 164 6.82 -5.07 25.03
C ILE A 164 7.32 -4.13 26.13
N GLY A 165 6.74 -4.23 27.34
CA GLY A 165 7.13 -3.38 28.46
C GLY A 165 8.55 -3.66 28.98
N TYR A 166 9.01 -4.91 28.91
CA TYR A 166 10.39 -5.27 29.28
C TYR A 166 11.41 -4.56 28.38
N TYR A 167 11.24 -4.61 27.06
CA TYR A 167 12.17 -4.00 26.11
C TYR A 167 12.18 -2.48 26.21
N GLU A 168 11.01 -1.85 26.37
CA GLU A 168 10.90 -0.41 26.56
C GLU A 168 11.65 0.05 27.83
N ARG A 169 11.39 -0.60 28.98
CA ARG A 169 12.11 -0.32 30.24
C ARG A 169 13.60 -0.60 30.15
N SER A 170 13.99 -1.67 29.45
CA SER A 170 15.39 -2.02 29.25
C SER A 170 16.13 -0.93 28.49
N MET A 171 15.53 -0.39 27.41
CA MET A 171 16.11 0.72 26.65
C MET A 171 16.18 1.99 27.49
N ALA A 172 15.09 2.36 28.16
CA ALA A 172 15.02 3.58 28.98
C ALA A 172 15.96 3.56 30.21
N LYS A 173 16.36 2.38 30.68
CA LYS A 173 17.31 2.24 31.81
C LYS A 173 18.73 2.61 31.42
N THR A 174 19.14 2.33 30.18
CA THR A 174 20.54 2.48 29.73
C THR A 174 20.74 3.59 28.71
N HIS A 175 19.66 4.17 28.17
CA HIS A 175 19.69 5.17 27.13
C HIS A 175 18.64 6.26 27.36
N ALA A 176 18.90 7.46 26.84
CA ALA A 176 17.86 8.46 26.64
C ALA A 176 16.93 7.99 25.50
N LEU A 177 15.82 7.36 25.88
CA LEU A 177 14.79 6.87 24.95
C LEU A 177 13.82 7.97 24.56
N GLU A 178 13.65 8.16 23.26
CA GLU A 178 12.66 9.07 22.70
C GLU A 178 11.85 8.38 21.60
N LEU A 179 10.53 8.56 21.64
CA LEU A 179 9.59 8.08 20.63
C LEU A 179 8.97 9.30 19.96
N ARG A 180 9.17 9.44 18.66
CA ARG A 180 8.66 10.58 17.89
C ARG A 180 7.62 10.13 16.88
N LEU A 181 6.68 11.01 16.61
CA LEU A 181 5.85 11.00 15.42
C LEU A 181 6.29 12.18 14.56
N ALA A 182 6.59 11.94 13.28
CA ALA A 182 7.10 12.98 12.40
C ALA A 182 6.10 14.14 12.26
N THR A 183 6.64 15.35 12.28
CA THR A 183 5.93 16.61 12.06
C THR A 183 6.58 17.36 10.90
N ALA A 184 5.98 18.47 10.43
CA ALA A 184 6.56 19.20 9.30
C ALA A 184 8.01 19.65 9.55
N PRO A 185 8.40 20.14 10.76
CA PRO A 185 9.79 20.46 11.06
C PRO A 185 10.75 19.27 11.09
N THR A 186 10.29 18.07 11.46
CA THR A 186 11.15 16.88 11.63
C THR A 186 11.13 15.92 10.44
N LEU A 187 10.19 16.11 9.50
CA LEU A 187 9.91 15.15 8.44
C LEU A 187 11.15 14.75 7.63
N THR A 188 12.01 15.71 7.28
CA THR A 188 13.23 15.43 6.52
C THR A 188 14.18 14.51 7.30
N GLU A 189 14.45 14.83 8.57
CA GLU A 189 15.32 14.03 9.44
C GLU A 189 14.73 12.63 9.67
N ASP A 190 13.45 12.54 9.98
CA ASP A 190 12.76 11.27 10.25
C ASP A 190 12.73 10.37 9.00
N MET A 191 12.55 10.94 7.81
CA MET A 191 12.58 10.19 6.54
C MET A 191 13.99 9.71 6.19
N GLU A 192 15.03 10.52 6.43
CA GLU A 192 16.42 10.10 6.23
C GLU A 192 16.82 8.97 7.19
N ALA A 193 16.42 9.08 8.47
CA ALA A 193 16.57 8.03 9.46
C ALA A 193 15.87 6.74 9.01
N PHE A 194 14.62 6.84 8.56
CA PHE A 194 13.86 5.70 8.05
C PHE A 194 14.53 5.02 6.85
N PHE A 195 14.94 5.79 5.83
CA PHE A 195 15.64 5.24 4.67
C PHE A 195 16.92 4.51 5.09
N SER A 196 17.70 5.11 5.99
CA SER A 196 18.96 4.55 6.47
C SER A 196 18.75 3.24 7.23
N LEU A 197 17.82 3.22 8.18
CA LEU A 197 17.49 2.03 8.98
C LEU A 197 16.89 0.90 8.14
N HIS A 198 16.06 1.25 7.15
CA HIS A 198 15.53 0.27 6.21
C HIS A 198 16.66 -0.35 5.37
N GLN A 199 17.53 0.48 4.78
CA GLN A 199 18.65 -0.02 3.99
C GLN A 199 19.62 -0.87 4.82
N LEU A 200 19.90 -0.50 6.06
CA LEU A 200 20.76 -1.26 6.97
C LEU A 200 20.22 -2.68 7.20
N ARG A 201 18.91 -2.79 7.50
CA ARG A 201 18.23 -4.07 7.69
C ARG A 201 18.29 -4.97 6.45
N TRP A 202 18.07 -4.40 5.26
CA TRP A 202 17.99 -5.19 4.02
C TRP A 202 19.36 -5.56 3.45
N ARG A 203 20.37 -4.68 3.56
CA ARG A 203 21.76 -5.00 3.20
C ARG A 203 22.32 -6.13 4.05
N GLY A 204 21.99 -6.16 5.35
CA GLY A 204 22.33 -7.29 6.24
C GLY A 204 21.70 -8.62 5.81
N ARG A 205 20.72 -8.59 4.91
CA ARG A 205 20.06 -9.76 4.29
C ARG A 205 20.47 -9.98 2.84
N TRP A 206 21.53 -9.33 2.36
CA TRP A 206 22.02 -9.41 0.98
C TRP A 206 20.99 -8.98 -0.06
N MET A 207 20.11 -8.05 0.31
CA MET A 207 19.06 -7.53 -0.54
C MET A 207 19.21 -6.02 -0.71
N PRO A 208 18.84 -5.46 -1.88
CA PRO A 208 19.02 -4.03 -2.16
C PRO A 208 18.18 -3.14 -1.23
N GLY A 209 17.01 -3.61 -0.78
CA GLY A 209 16.02 -2.81 -0.05
C GLY A 209 15.26 -1.85 -0.97
N ALA A 210 14.10 -1.36 -0.49
CA ALA A 210 13.19 -0.51 -1.25
C ALA A 210 13.77 0.87 -1.60
N PHE A 211 14.78 1.35 -0.85
CA PHE A 211 15.33 2.70 -0.97
C PHE A 211 16.78 2.70 -1.46
N ALA A 212 17.12 1.70 -2.28
CA ALA A 212 18.43 1.59 -2.91
C ALA A 212 18.70 2.69 -3.94
N SER A 213 17.66 3.15 -4.64
CA SER A 213 17.77 4.18 -5.68
C SER A 213 17.37 5.57 -5.16
N GLN A 214 17.97 6.61 -5.75
CA GLN A 214 17.60 8.00 -5.46
C GLN A 214 16.16 8.31 -5.91
N ALA A 215 15.71 7.74 -7.03
CA ALA A 215 14.34 7.90 -7.50
C ALA A 215 13.30 7.36 -6.51
N ALA A 216 13.56 6.21 -5.87
CA ALA A 216 12.68 5.67 -4.84
C ALA A 216 12.62 6.59 -3.61
N ARG A 217 13.78 7.13 -3.17
CA ARG A 217 13.81 8.09 -2.06
C ARG A 217 13.04 9.37 -2.40
N ALA A 218 13.26 9.93 -3.59
CA ALA A 218 12.58 11.14 -4.05
C ALA A 218 11.05 10.95 -4.08
N PHE A 219 10.58 9.81 -4.60
CA PHE A 219 9.17 9.43 -4.54
C PHE A 219 8.63 9.44 -3.11
N HIS A 220 9.29 8.73 -2.20
CA HIS A 220 8.78 8.61 -0.84
C HIS A 220 8.90 9.90 -0.03
N THR A 221 9.90 10.76 -0.29
CA THR A 221 9.98 12.10 0.29
C THR A 221 8.81 12.96 -0.16
N GLU A 222 8.49 12.98 -1.45
CA GLU A 222 7.33 13.73 -1.97
C GLU A 222 6.02 13.17 -1.43
N ALA A 223 5.84 11.85 -1.46
CA ALA A 223 4.65 11.18 -0.93
C ALA A 223 4.47 11.46 0.57
N ALA A 224 5.54 11.36 1.37
CA ALA A 224 5.48 11.64 2.81
C ALA A 224 5.08 13.11 3.08
N THR A 225 5.61 14.05 2.31
CA THR A 225 5.25 15.48 2.42
C THR A 225 3.77 15.70 2.17
N ARG A 226 3.24 15.20 1.03
CA ARG A 226 1.83 15.33 0.67
C ARG A 226 0.90 14.60 1.65
N LEU A 227 1.31 13.43 2.14
CA LEU A 227 0.55 12.67 3.12
C LEU A 227 0.57 13.32 4.50
N LEU A 228 1.65 14.02 4.88
CA LEU A 228 1.70 14.79 6.12
C LEU A 228 0.76 15.98 6.05
N GLU A 229 0.79 16.73 4.94
CA GLU A 229 -0.07 17.89 4.70
C GLU A 229 -1.56 17.52 4.71
N SER A 230 -1.91 16.33 4.18
CA SER A 230 -3.28 15.81 4.19
C SER A 230 -3.66 15.08 5.49
N GLY A 231 -2.77 15.02 6.49
CA GLY A 231 -3.03 14.38 7.78
C GLY A 231 -3.02 12.85 7.75
N ASN A 232 -2.61 12.22 6.65
CA ASN A 232 -2.60 10.78 6.44
C ASN A 232 -1.25 10.10 6.78
N LEU A 233 -0.18 10.86 7.08
CA LEU A 233 1.12 10.29 7.43
C LEU A 233 1.23 9.91 8.91
N ARG A 234 1.76 8.72 9.21
CA ARG A 234 2.17 8.27 10.55
C ARG A 234 3.59 7.69 10.50
N LEU A 235 4.60 8.54 10.42
CA LEU A 235 6.00 8.10 10.50
C LEU A 235 6.47 8.11 11.95
N HIS A 236 6.60 6.93 12.55
CA HIS A 236 7.09 6.80 13.92
C HIS A 236 8.57 6.47 13.94
N THR A 237 9.34 7.14 14.78
CA THR A 237 10.78 6.92 14.97
C THR A 237 11.11 6.69 16.45
N LEU A 238 12.06 5.79 16.71
CA LEU A 238 12.60 5.48 18.04
C LEU A 238 14.06 5.89 18.07
N TRP A 239 14.42 6.74 19.03
CA TRP A 239 15.75 7.30 19.20
C TRP A 239 16.34 6.87 20.54
N LEU A 240 17.62 6.54 20.55
CA LEU A 240 18.42 6.27 21.74
C LEU A 240 19.64 7.18 21.70
N ASP A 241 19.84 7.98 22.74
CA ASP A 241 20.99 8.90 22.88
C ASP A 241 21.17 9.81 21.65
N GLY A 242 20.06 10.35 21.13
CA GLY A 242 20.05 11.23 19.96
C GLY A 242 20.25 10.53 18.61
N ARG A 243 20.27 9.19 18.56
CA ARG A 243 20.40 8.40 17.33
C ARG A 243 19.14 7.59 17.03
N ALA A 244 18.62 7.67 15.81
CA ALA A 244 17.51 6.83 15.37
C ALA A 244 17.94 5.35 15.28
N VAL A 245 17.16 4.47 15.89
CA VAL A 245 17.42 3.02 15.94
C VAL A 245 16.29 2.16 15.41
N ALA A 246 15.07 2.70 15.29
CA ALA A 246 13.97 2.08 14.57
C ALA A 246 13.05 3.15 13.97
N ALA A 247 12.44 2.80 12.84
CA ALA A 247 11.45 3.63 12.17
C ALA A 247 10.39 2.75 11.52
N ILE A 248 9.13 3.14 11.62
CA ILE A 248 8.01 2.52 10.91
C ILE A 248 7.22 3.61 10.20
N TYR A 249 7.14 3.44 8.88
CA TYR A 249 6.46 4.33 7.96
C TYR A 249 5.04 3.81 7.78
N CYS A 250 4.12 4.42 8.53
CA CYS A 250 2.71 4.09 8.51
C CYS A 250 1.88 5.20 7.88
N PHE A 251 0.66 4.86 7.49
CA PHE A 251 -0.34 5.77 6.97
C PHE A 251 -1.66 5.58 7.71
N HIS A 252 -2.52 6.59 7.72
CA HIS A 252 -3.86 6.49 8.28
C HIS A 252 -4.88 7.03 7.28
N LYS A 253 -5.98 6.30 7.08
CA LYS A 253 -7.16 6.76 6.33
C LYS A 253 -8.41 6.04 6.80
N GLY A 254 -9.49 6.79 7.00
CA GLY A 254 -10.76 6.25 7.51
C GLY A 254 -10.55 5.66 8.91
N HIS A 255 -10.82 4.37 9.08
CA HIS A 255 -10.62 3.68 10.36
C HIS A 255 -9.42 2.71 10.35
N THR A 256 -8.51 2.85 9.38
CA THR A 256 -7.37 1.94 9.22
C THR A 256 -6.04 2.67 9.26
N THR A 257 -5.12 2.15 10.07
CA THR A 257 -3.70 2.52 10.04
C THR A 257 -2.92 1.42 9.32
N TYR A 258 -2.19 1.78 8.28
CA TYR A 258 -1.42 0.88 7.42
C TYR A 258 0.06 0.94 7.77
N TYR A 259 0.66 -0.15 8.21
CA TYR A 259 2.10 -0.27 8.37
C TYR A 259 2.72 -0.65 7.02
N TYR A 260 3.22 0.37 6.31
CA TYR A 260 3.78 0.18 4.97
C TYR A 260 5.19 -0.42 4.97
N LEU A 261 6.16 0.24 5.59
CA LEU A 261 7.55 -0.22 5.59
C LEU A 261 8.25 0.14 6.89
N GLY A 262 9.27 -0.63 7.27
CA GLY A 262 9.95 -0.43 8.54
C GLY A 262 11.40 -0.90 8.54
N GLY A 263 12.22 -0.23 9.35
CA GLY A 263 13.64 -0.49 9.51
C GLY A 263 14.05 -0.39 10.97
N PHE A 264 15.11 -1.10 11.33
CA PHE A 264 15.74 -0.96 12.64
C PHE A 264 17.22 -1.33 12.54
N ASP A 265 17.99 -0.85 13.50
CA ASP A 265 19.41 -1.18 13.65
C ASP A 265 19.59 -2.64 14.09
N PRO A 266 20.12 -3.53 13.23
CA PRO A 266 20.27 -4.95 13.56
C PRO A 266 21.18 -5.21 14.77
N THR A 267 22.12 -4.30 15.06
CA THR A 267 23.03 -4.43 16.21
C THR A 267 22.29 -4.35 17.54
N LEU A 268 21.10 -3.73 17.55
CA LEU A 268 20.24 -3.57 18.72
C LEU A 268 19.07 -4.57 18.74
N SER A 269 19.12 -5.63 17.92
CA SER A 269 18.08 -6.67 17.85
C SER A 269 17.72 -7.27 19.21
N LYS A 270 18.68 -7.40 20.14
CA LYS A 270 18.45 -7.88 21.51
C LYS A 270 17.51 -7.00 22.33
N LEU A 271 17.44 -5.70 22.02
CA LEU A 271 16.54 -4.73 22.65
C LEU A 271 15.17 -4.67 21.94
N SER A 272 15.01 -5.37 20.82
CA SER A 272 13.76 -5.44 20.03
C SER A 272 13.08 -4.07 19.79
N PRO A 273 13.80 -3.05 19.30
CA PRO A 273 13.26 -1.70 19.15
C PRO A 273 12.04 -1.66 18.21
N GLY A 274 12.02 -2.51 17.18
CA GLY A 274 10.87 -2.66 16.28
C GLY A 274 9.60 -3.17 16.99
N THR A 275 9.72 -4.03 18.01
CA THR A 275 8.56 -4.50 18.80
C THR A 275 7.97 -3.36 19.61
N VAL A 276 8.82 -2.59 20.29
CA VAL A 276 8.37 -1.44 21.09
C VAL A 276 7.72 -0.39 20.19
N LEU A 277 8.37 -0.05 19.07
CA LEU A 277 7.85 0.95 18.15
C LEU A 277 6.53 0.53 17.49
N THR A 278 6.39 -0.76 17.11
CA THR A 278 5.10 -1.28 16.61
C THR A 278 4.00 -1.20 17.66
N ALA A 279 4.31 -1.53 18.92
CA ALA A 279 3.35 -1.40 20.02
C ALA A 279 2.84 0.05 20.17
N LYS A 280 3.75 1.02 20.02
CA LYS A 280 3.44 2.45 20.11
C LYS A 280 2.65 2.97 18.91
N ALA A 281 2.92 2.48 17.70
CA ALA A 281 2.08 2.81 16.55
C ALA A 281 0.67 2.21 16.67
N ILE A 282 0.52 1.00 17.19
CA ILE A 282 -0.80 0.42 17.47
C ILE A 282 -1.52 1.24 18.54
N GLN A 283 -0.81 1.62 19.62
CA GLN A 283 -1.36 2.49 20.65
C GLN A 283 -1.84 3.82 20.07
N TYR A 284 -1.02 4.48 19.26
CA TYR A 284 -1.37 5.75 18.61
C TYR A 284 -2.59 5.58 17.70
N ALA A 285 -2.62 4.50 16.90
CA ALA A 285 -3.74 4.19 16.02
C ALA A 285 -5.07 4.06 16.80
N ILE A 286 -5.07 3.41 17.96
CA ILE A 286 -6.27 3.30 18.81
C ILE A 286 -6.59 4.65 19.46
N ASP A 287 -5.64 5.20 20.22
CA ASP A 287 -5.90 6.29 21.16
C ASP A 287 -6.11 7.64 20.47
N HIS A 288 -5.45 7.88 19.33
CA HIS A 288 -5.44 9.18 18.64
C HIS A 288 -6.20 9.15 17.32
N ASP A 289 -6.01 8.09 16.52
CA ASP A 289 -6.65 7.98 15.21
C ASP A 289 -8.05 7.33 15.28
N GLY A 290 -8.43 6.72 16.41
CA GLY A 290 -9.69 5.98 16.52
C GLY A 290 -9.78 4.82 15.53
N ALA A 291 -8.65 4.23 15.15
CA ALA A 291 -8.57 3.17 14.17
C ALA A 291 -9.18 1.88 14.73
N THR A 292 -9.99 1.22 13.93
CA THR A 292 -10.55 -0.11 14.22
C THR A 292 -9.73 -1.22 13.57
N THR A 293 -8.76 -0.87 12.72
CA THR A 293 -7.88 -1.82 12.02
C THR A 293 -6.45 -1.30 11.96
N PHE A 294 -5.50 -2.17 12.31
CA PHE A 294 -4.08 -1.99 12.02
C PHE A 294 -3.64 -3.00 10.96
N ASP A 295 -3.31 -2.52 9.77
CA ASP A 295 -3.06 -3.34 8.61
C ASP A 295 -1.56 -3.44 8.32
N PHE A 296 -1.01 -4.65 8.32
CA PHE A 296 0.42 -4.89 8.06
C PHE A 296 0.75 -5.02 6.57
N LEU A 297 -0.24 -4.80 5.70
CA LEU A 297 -0.14 -4.90 4.24
C LEU A 297 0.39 -6.27 3.77
N ARG A 298 0.76 -6.36 2.49
CA ARG A 298 1.25 -7.60 1.90
C ARG A 298 2.47 -8.18 2.63
N GLY A 299 2.55 -9.50 2.63
CA GLY A 299 3.64 -10.29 3.22
C GLY A 299 3.18 -11.06 4.46
N ASP A 300 3.58 -12.32 4.54
CA ASP A 300 3.22 -13.28 5.59
C ASP A 300 4.32 -13.42 6.65
N GLU A 301 5.07 -12.34 6.93
CA GLU A 301 6.16 -12.43 7.89
C GLU A 301 5.67 -12.79 9.29
N GLY A 302 6.25 -13.85 9.86
CA GLY A 302 5.85 -14.45 11.14
C GLY A 302 5.74 -13.49 12.34
N TYR A 303 6.37 -12.31 12.30
CA TYR A 303 6.21 -11.32 13.36
C TYR A 303 4.84 -10.64 13.38
N LYS A 304 4.16 -10.50 12.24
CA LYS A 304 2.84 -9.89 12.12
C LYS A 304 1.81 -10.67 12.95
N TYR A 305 1.85 -12.00 12.86
CA TYR A 305 0.96 -12.90 13.60
C TYR A 305 1.18 -12.91 15.11
N ARG A 306 2.34 -12.48 15.61
CA ARG A 306 2.56 -12.31 17.06
C ARG A 306 1.69 -11.23 17.68
N TRP A 307 1.20 -10.31 16.85
CA TRP A 307 0.24 -9.26 17.22
C TRP A 307 -1.22 -9.73 17.12
N GLY A 308 -1.48 -10.98 16.73
CA GLY A 308 -2.84 -11.50 16.52
C GLY A 308 -3.42 -11.16 15.14
N ALA A 309 -2.57 -10.82 14.16
CA ALA A 309 -2.99 -10.54 12.80
C ALA A 309 -3.67 -11.76 12.15
N GLN A 310 -4.68 -11.49 11.34
CA GLN A 310 -5.46 -12.45 10.56
C GLN A 310 -5.23 -12.18 9.08
N ASP A 311 -5.35 -13.20 8.25
CA ASP A 311 -5.08 -13.07 6.82
C ASP A 311 -6.31 -12.54 6.07
N ARG A 312 -6.04 -11.63 5.13
CA ARG A 312 -6.87 -11.39 3.95
C ARG A 312 -5.99 -11.52 2.71
N TYR A 313 -6.59 -11.69 1.54
CA TYR A 313 -5.83 -11.89 0.31
C TYR A 313 -6.20 -10.84 -0.72
N ASN A 314 -5.20 -10.10 -1.19
CA ASN A 314 -5.38 -9.28 -2.38
C ASN A 314 -5.71 -10.16 -3.58
N GLN A 315 -6.21 -9.54 -4.63
CA GLN A 315 -6.56 -10.16 -5.89
C GLN A 315 -5.72 -9.54 -7.00
N ARG A 316 -5.49 -10.32 -8.05
CA ARG A 316 -4.96 -9.84 -9.33
C ARG A 316 -6.06 -10.01 -10.35
N VAL A 317 -6.38 -8.95 -11.08
CA VAL A 317 -7.42 -8.97 -12.11
C VAL A 317 -6.77 -8.76 -13.46
N SER A 318 -7.05 -9.66 -14.39
CA SER A 318 -6.62 -9.53 -15.79
C SER A 318 -7.82 -9.40 -16.73
N LEU A 319 -7.72 -8.48 -17.69
CA LEU A 319 -8.69 -8.30 -18.77
C LEU A 319 -8.02 -8.55 -20.11
N THR A 320 -8.69 -9.26 -21.03
CA THR A 320 -8.18 -9.50 -22.38
C THR A 320 -9.11 -8.90 -23.42
N THR A 321 -8.55 -8.51 -24.57
CA THR A 321 -9.37 -8.10 -25.71
C THR A 321 -9.90 -9.36 -26.41
N THR A 322 -11.21 -9.59 -26.38
CA THR A 322 -11.86 -10.79 -26.95
C THR A 322 -12.15 -10.70 -28.46
N GLY A 323 -11.50 -9.77 -29.17
CA GLY A 323 -11.67 -9.62 -30.62
C GLY A 323 -11.13 -10.83 -31.40
N ALA A 324 -11.90 -11.28 -32.40
CA ALA A 324 -11.46 -12.30 -33.35
C ALA A 324 -10.09 -11.92 -33.95
N GLY A 325 -9.06 -12.74 -33.72
CA GLY A 325 -7.70 -12.53 -34.25
C GLY A 325 -6.63 -12.08 -33.26
N ARG A 326 -6.86 -12.12 -31.93
CA ARG A 326 -5.85 -11.68 -30.93
C ARG A 326 -5.40 -12.78 -29.94
N PRO A 327 -4.77 -13.87 -30.41
CA PRO A 327 -4.23 -14.92 -29.52
C PRO A 327 -3.17 -14.39 -28.54
N LEU A 328 -2.52 -13.27 -28.86
CA LEU A 328 -1.50 -12.65 -28.02
C LEU A 328 -2.04 -12.19 -26.67
N GLY A 329 -3.28 -11.69 -26.58
CA GLY A 329 -3.87 -11.27 -25.31
C GLY A 329 -4.11 -12.44 -24.35
N ALA A 330 -4.61 -13.56 -24.88
CA ALA A 330 -4.79 -14.80 -24.11
C ALA A 330 -3.45 -15.44 -23.70
N LEU A 331 -2.45 -15.40 -24.58
CA LEU A 331 -1.09 -15.84 -24.26
C LEU A 331 -0.49 -14.98 -23.15
N LEU A 332 -0.60 -13.65 -23.23
CA LEU A 332 -0.12 -12.72 -22.21
C LEU A 332 -0.83 -12.91 -20.87
N ALA A 333 -2.14 -13.17 -20.85
CA ALA A 333 -2.86 -13.50 -19.62
C ALA A 333 -2.33 -14.81 -18.99
N THR A 334 -2.07 -15.82 -19.80
CA THR A 334 -1.47 -17.08 -19.35
C THR A 334 -0.05 -16.87 -18.81
N SER A 335 0.77 -16.10 -19.51
CA SER A 335 2.11 -15.70 -19.06
C SER A 335 2.05 -14.88 -17.77
N GLY A 336 1.09 -13.97 -17.65
CA GLY A 336 0.85 -13.17 -16.44
C GLY A 336 0.49 -14.04 -15.24
N ARG A 337 -0.34 -15.09 -15.44
CA ARG A 337 -0.66 -16.09 -14.41
C ARG A 337 0.59 -16.87 -13.98
N LEU A 338 1.40 -17.31 -14.93
CA LEU A 338 2.66 -18.01 -14.64
C LEU A 338 3.65 -17.10 -13.91
N ALA A 339 3.76 -15.84 -14.33
CA ALA A 339 4.57 -14.82 -13.68
C ALA A 339 4.10 -14.58 -12.24
N LEU A 340 2.80 -14.41 -11.99
CA LEU A 340 2.26 -14.29 -10.63
C LEU A 340 2.62 -15.52 -9.78
N SER A 341 2.40 -16.73 -10.31
CA SER A 341 2.73 -17.96 -9.59
C SER A 341 4.23 -18.01 -9.25
N LEU A 342 5.10 -17.61 -10.18
CA LEU A 342 6.54 -17.56 -9.95
C LEU A 342 6.91 -16.47 -8.94
N GLU A 343 6.35 -15.26 -9.06
CA GLU A 343 6.53 -14.14 -8.13
C GLU A 343 6.15 -14.54 -6.70
N LEU A 344 4.97 -15.14 -6.52
CA LEU A 344 4.51 -15.62 -5.22
C LEU A 344 5.42 -16.73 -4.67
N ARG A 345 5.85 -17.69 -5.50
CA ARG A 345 6.78 -18.76 -5.06
C ARG A 345 8.15 -18.21 -4.68
N LEU A 346 8.70 -17.29 -5.47
CA LEU A 346 9.99 -16.64 -5.19
C LEU A 346 9.91 -15.83 -3.90
N LYS A 347 8.83 -15.06 -3.69
CA LYS A 347 8.60 -14.33 -2.45
C LYS A 347 8.49 -15.28 -1.24
N HIS A 348 7.68 -16.34 -1.31
CA HIS A 348 7.61 -17.33 -0.23
C HIS A 348 8.97 -17.97 0.05
N ALA A 349 9.75 -18.33 -0.97
CA ALA A 349 11.09 -18.89 -0.79
C ALA A 349 12.06 -17.89 -0.14
N MET A 350 11.94 -16.61 -0.49
CA MET A 350 12.73 -15.53 0.12
C MET A 350 12.30 -15.28 1.57
N HIS A 351 11.02 -15.31 1.90
CA HIS A 351 10.51 -15.13 3.27
C HIS A 351 10.80 -16.36 4.15
N ALA A 352 10.71 -17.58 3.62
CA ALA A 352 11.06 -18.81 4.34
C ALA A 352 12.55 -18.83 4.76
N LYS A 353 13.45 -18.33 3.90
CA LYS A 353 14.87 -18.12 4.26
C LYS A 353 15.06 -17.03 5.32
N GLN A 354 14.16 -16.06 5.45
CA GLN A 354 14.22 -14.99 6.45
C GLN A 354 13.75 -15.44 7.86
N GLY A 355 13.00 -16.53 7.97
CA GLY A 355 12.57 -17.13 9.24
C GLY A 355 13.56 -18.16 9.83
N GLY A 356 14.65 -18.46 9.10
CA GLY A 356 15.59 -19.55 9.39
C GLY A 356 16.95 -19.11 9.93
N VAL A 357 17.06 -17.97 10.61
CA VAL A 357 18.25 -17.66 11.42
C VAL A 357 17.83 -17.71 12.88
N LYS A 358 18.06 -18.88 13.48
CA LYS A 358 18.03 -19.07 14.94
C LYS A 358 19.16 -18.29 15.60
#